data_AF-U7QEF3-F1
#
_entry.id   AF-U7QEF3-F1
#
_cell.length_a   1.000
_cell.length_b   1.000
_cell.length_c   1.000
_cell.angle_alpha   90.00
_cell.angle_beta   90.00
_cell.angle_gamma   90.00
#
_symmetry.space_group_name_H-M   'P 1'
#
loop_
_entity.id
_entity.type
_entity.pdbx_description
1 polymer ?
#
loop_
_entity_poly.entity_id
_entity_poly.type
_entity_poly.pdbx_seq_one_letter_code
_entity_poly.pdbx_strand_id
1 'polypeptide(L)'
;MVDSKPQLNVDSYSPSLLVAKLHTYFRDFLDYYEIEKGRVLSSMETVEDERKLEQLREKLQQLGEQAAYMGTLSDSLSAANRLLHAKGVVVDLELDDEIYKIHHSTEP
;
A
#
# COMPACT_ATOMS: atom_id res chain seq x y z
N MET A 1 6.00 0.61 -15.81
CA MET A 1 5.47 0.32 -14.45
C MET A 1 5.35 -1.19 -14.34
N VAL A 2 5.72 -1.75 -13.20
CA VAL A 2 6.06 -3.18 -13.06
C VAL A 2 4.78 -4.02 -13.00
N ASP A 3 4.59 -4.92 -13.96
CA ASP A 3 3.40 -5.78 -14.14
C ASP A 3 3.28 -6.95 -13.14
N SER A 4 4.20 -7.04 -12.17
CA SER A 4 4.26 -8.17 -11.23
C SER A 4 3.61 -7.82 -9.90
N LYS A 5 2.94 -8.82 -9.31
CA LYS A 5 2.38 -8.74 -7.95
C LYS A 5 3.44 -8.21 -6.96
N PRO A 6 3.11 -7.18 -6.14
CA PRO A 6 4.06 -6.59 -5.20
C PRO A 6 4.60 -7.61 -4.19
N GLN A 7 5.83 -7.39 -3.73
CA GLN A 7 6.50 -8.20 -2.71
C GLN A 7 6.97 -7.32 -1.56
N LEU A 8 6.90 -7.84 -0.33
CA LEU A 8 7.38 -7.15 0.87
C LEU A 8 8.75 -7.70 1.27
N ASN A 9 9.77 -6.85 1.33
CA ASN A 9 11.11 -7.21 1.81
C ASN A 9 11.46 -6.39 3.06
N VAL A 10 11.74 -7.07 4.18
CA VAL A 10 12.09 -6.43 5.47
C VAL A 10 13.39 -7.02 5.99
N ASP A 11 14.48 -6.27 5.84
CA ASP A 11 15.84 -6.70 6.24
C ASP A 11 16.29 -6.13 7.61
N SER A 12 15.51 -5.21 8.21
CA SER A 12 15.78 -4.63 9.54
C SER A 12 14.48 -4.22 10.24
N TYR A 13 14.49 -4.25 11.58
CA TYR A 13 13.32 -3.96 12.43
C TYR A 13 13.44 -2.59 13.08
N SER A 14 12.83 -1.59 12.46
CA SER A 14 12.42 -0.35 13.12
C SER A 14 10.91 -0.18 12.90
N PRO A 15 10.09 0.09 13.92
CA PRO A 15 8.65 0.22 13.75
C PRO A 15 8.25 1.31 12.73
N SER A 16 8.98 2.43 12.66
CA SER A 16 8.72 3.48 11.67
C SER A 16 9.04 3.01 10.24
N LEU A 17 10.16 2.30 10.06
CA LEU A 17 10.53 1.71 8.79
C LEU A 17 9.54 0.63 8.35
N LEU A 18 9.09 -0.21 9.28
CA LEU A 18 8.10 -1.25 9.00
C LEU A 18 6.76 -0.65 8.57
N VAL A 19 6.29 0.38 9.27
CA VAL A 19 5.05 1.08 8.91
C VAL A 19 5.17 1.74 7.53
N ALA A 20 6.29 2.38 7.22
CA ALA A 20 6.52 2.96 5.90
C ALA A 20 6.58 1.90 4.77
N LYS A 21 7.23 0.76 5.03
CA LYS A 21 7.30 -0.36 4.08
C LYS A 21 5.93 -1.00 3.85
N LEU A 22 5.15 -1.23 4.91
CA LEU A 22 3.80 -1.76 4.80
C LEU A 22 2.86 -0.79 4.06
N HIS A 23 2.95 0.51 4.35
CA HIS A 23 2.18 1.54 3.64
C HIS A 23 2.46 1.48 2.13
N THR A 24 3.73 1.43 1.76
CA THR A 24 4.15 1.30 0.35
C THR A 24 3.64 0.01 -0.27
N TYR A 25 3.81 -1.11 0.42
CA TYR A 25 3.37 -2.42 -0.05
C TYR A 25 1.87 -2.48 -0.34
N PHE A 26 1.01 -1.95 0.55
CA PHE A 26 -0.44 -1.96 0.32
C PHE A 26 -0.86 -0.96 -0.75
N ARG A 27 -0.19 0.20 -0.87
CA ARG A 27 -0.40 1.14 -1.97
C ARG A 27 -0.06 0.50 -3.32
N ASP A 28 1.06 -0.21 -3.41
CA ASP A 28 1.47 -0.89 -4.65
C ASP A 28 0.45 -1.99 -5.03
N PHE A 29 -0.17 -2.63 -4.04
CA PHE A 29 -1.27 -3.57 -4.28
C PHE A 29 -2.56 -2.90 -4.76
N LEU A 30 -2.90 -1.74 -4.20
CA LEU A 30 -4.02 -0.93 -4.69
C LEU A 30 -3.80 -0.57 -6.17
N ASP A 31 -2.62 -0.06 -6.52
CA ASP A 31 -2.27 0.28 -7.90
C ASP A 31 -2.35 -0.94 -8.82
N TYR A 32 -1.82 -2.08 -8.38
CA TYR A 32 -1.91 -3.36 -9.11
C TYR A 32 -3.36 -3.75 -9.40
N TYR A 33 -4.25 -3.68 -8.40
CA TYR A 33 -5.65 -4.05 -8.59
C TYR A 33 -6.40 -3.06 -9.48
N GLU A 34 -6.11 -1.76 -9.43
CA GLU A 34 -6.69 -0.79 -10.36
C GLU A 34 -6.26 -1.04 -11.82
N ILE A 35 -5.00 -1.42 -12.04
CA ILE A 35 -4.51 -1.83 -13.37
C ILE A 35 -5.23 -3.09 -13.85
N GLU A 36 -5.35 -4.11 -13.00
CA GLU A 36 -6.06 -5.35 -13.33
C GLU A 36 -7.55 -5.10 -13.63
N LYS A 37 -8.22 -4.19 -12.90
CA LYS A 37 -9.59 -3.78 -13.21
C LYS A 37 -9.68 -3.18 -14.60
N GLY A 38 -8.75 -2.31 -14.98
CA GLY A 38 -8.66 -1.76 -16.33
C GLY A 38 -8.52 -2.84 -17.41
N ARG A 39 -7.70 -3.88 -17.16
CA ARG A 39 -7.55 -5.03 -18.06
C ARG A 39 -8.84 -5.84 -18.20
N VAL A 40 -9.53 -6.08 -17.10
CA VAL A 40 -10.82 -6.80 -17.09
C VAL A 40 -11.87 -6.01 -17.85
N LEU A 41 -11.99 -4.70 -17.61
CA LEU A 41 -12.92 -3.81 -18.33
C LEU A 41 -12.66 -3.84 -19.84
N SER A 42 -11.40 -3.69 -20.26
CA SER A 42 -11.04 -3.78 -21.69
C SER A 42 -11.36 -5.15 -22.28
N SER A 43 -11.21 -6.23 -21.51
CA SER A 43 -11.57 -7.58 -21.98
C SER A 43 -13.09 -7.73 -22.19
N MET A 44 -13.90 -7.09 -21.34
CA MET A 44 -15.37 -7.14 -21.45
C MET A 44 -15.91 -6.48 -22.74
N GLU A 45 -15.19 -5.50 -23.31
CA GLU A 45 -15.60 -4.80 -24.54
C GLU A 45 -15.61 -5.72 -25.78
N THR A 46 -14.90 -6.85 -25.72
CA THR A 46 -14.68 -7.74 -26.87
C THR A 46 -15.31 -9.12 -26.71
N VAL A 47 -15.96 -9.37 -25.56
CA VAL A 47 -16.55 -10.69 -25.23
C VAL A 47 -18.03 -10.71 -25.59
N GLU A 48 -18.40 -11.61 -26.51
CA GLU A 48 -19.80 -11.83 -26.92
C GLU A 48 -20.47 -12.98 -26.13
N ASP A 49 -19.69 -13.81 -25.45
CA ASP A 49 -20.17 -14.94 -24.65
C ASP A 49 -20.65 -14.44 -23.29
N GLU A 50 -21.97 -14.46 -23.07
CA GLU A 50 -22.61 -13.99 -21.83
C GLU A 50 -22.06 -14.69 -20.58
N ARG A 51 -21.69 -15.98 -20.66
CA ARG A 51 -21.14 -16.70 -19.51
C ARG A 51 -19.74 -16.20 -19.15
N LYS A 52 -18.93 -15.90 -20.15
CA LYS A 52 -17.60 -15.28 -19.93
C LYS A 52 -17.74 -13.85 -19.45
N LEU A 53 -18.74 -13.11 -19.95
CA LEU A 53 -19.02 -11.76 -19.49
C LEU A 53 -19.39 -11.74 -18.00
N GLU A 54 -20.20 -12.69 -17.55
CA GLU A 54 -20.55 -12.81 -16.12
C GLU A 54 -19.33 -13.15 -15.25
N GLN A 55 -18.46 -14.06 -15.70
CA GLN A 55 -17.20 -14.35 -15.01
C GLN A 55 -16.29 -13.12 -14.89
N LEU A 56 -16.25 -12.27 -15.93
CA LEU A 56 -15.51 -11.03 -15.90
C LEU A 56 -16.13 -10.00 -14.94
N ARG A 57 -17.46 -9.94 -14.83
CA ARG A 57 -18.16 -9.10 -13.84
C ARG A 57 -17.82 -9.54 -12.42
N GLU A 58 -17.89 -10.84 -12.13
CA GLU A 58 -17.50 -11.40 -10.82
C GLU A 58 -16.05 -11.06 -10.48
N LYS A 59 -15.13 -11.23 -11.45
CA LYS A 59 -13.72 -10.88 -11.28
C LYS A 59 -13.54 -9.37 -11.02
N LEU A 60 -14.26 -8.52 -11.74
CA LEU A 60 -14.21 -7.07 -11.55
C LEU A 60 -14.68 -6.67 -10.15
N GLN A 61 -15.75 -7.29 -9.65
CA GLN A 61 -16.23 -7.09 -8.28
C GLN A 61 -15.17 -7.48 -7.26
N GLN A 62 -14.59 -8.69 -7.38
CA GLN A 62 -13.55 -9.18 -6.47
C GLN A 62 -12.33 -8.25 -6.45
N LEU A 63 -11.88 -7.77 -7.61
CA LEU A 63 -10.78 -6.81 -7.69
C LEU A 63 -11.13 -5.48 -7.03
N GLY A 64 -12.38 -5.01 -7.16
CA GLY A 64 -12.86 -3.80 -6.49
C GLY A 64 -12.85 -3.93 -4.96
N GLU A 65 -13.30 -5.07 -4.43
CA GLU A 65 -13.26 -5.37 -3.00
C GLU A 65 -11.83 -5.44 -2.46
N GLN A 66 -10.93 -6.09 -3.21
CA GLN A 66 -9.51 -6.17 -2.87
C GLN A 66 -8.85 -4.79 -2.88
N ALA A 67 -9.09 -3.98 -3.91
CA ALA A 67 -8.59 -2.61 -3.99
C ALA A 67 -9.06 -1.76 -2.79
N ALA A 68 -10.35 -1.82 -2.45
CA ALA A 68 -10.90 -1.08 -1.31
C ALA A 68 -10.24 -1.48 0.03
N TYR A 69 -10.00 -2.78 0.22
CA TYR A 69 -9.32 -3.29 1.42
C TYR A 69 -7.87 -2.79 1.50
N MET A 70 -7.12 -2.86 0.39
CA MET A 70 -5.73 -2.39 0.34
C MET A 70 -5.63 -0.86 0.54
N GLY A 71 -6.56 -0.10 -0.03
CA GLY A 71 -6.67 1.34 0.21
C GLY A 71 -6.88 1.66 1.69
N THR A 72 -7.79 0.95 2.35
CA THR A 72 -8.05 1.13 3.80
C THR A 72 -6.82 0.85 4.65
N LEU A 73 -6.08 -0.22 4.33
CA LEU A 73 -4.82 -0.56 5.02
C LEU A 73 -3.75 0.51 4.79
N SER A 74 -3.59 0.95 3.54
CA SER A 74 -2.67 2.01 3.15
C SER A 74 -2.96 3.31 3.92
N ASP A 75 -4.21 3.76 3.94
CA ASP A 75 -4.63 4.98 4.64
C ASP A 75 -4.39 4.89 6.15
N SER A 76 -4.67 3.74 6.74
CA SER A 76 -4.42 3.48 8.16
C SER A 76 -2.94 3.59 8.50
N LEU A 77 -2.07 3.04 7.65
CA LEU A 77 -0.62 3.12 7.85
C LEU A 77 -0.06 4.50 7.54
N SER A 78 -0.66 5.25 6.62
CA SER A 78 -0.34 6.66 6.40
C SER A 78 -0.67 7.51 7.63
N ALA A 79 -1.78 7.23 8.31
CA ALA A 79 -2.11 7.84 9.60
C ALA A 79 -1.11 7.44 10.70
N ALA A 80 -0.79 6.15 10.83
CA ALA A 80 0.20 5.66 11.79
C ALA A 80 1.59 6.28 11.54
N ASN A 81 2.02 6.38 10.30
CA ASN A 81 3.29 6.99 9.91
C ASN A 81 3.36 8.47 10.32
N ARG A 82 2.27 9.22 10.12
CA ARG A 82 2.17 10.61 10.56
C ARG A 82 2.29 10.76 12.07
N LEU A 83 1.67 9.85 12.84
CA LEU A 83 1.77 9.85 14.30
C LEU A 83 3.19 9.55 14.78
N LEU A 84 3.86 8.56 14.19
CA LEU A 84 5.24 8.20 14.54
C LEU A 84 6.26 9.33 14.26
N HIS A 85 5.94 10.23 13.33
CA HIS A 85 6.81 11.37 12.98
C HIS A 85 6.32 12.70 13.57
N ALA A 86 5.24 12.72 14.36
CA ALA A 86 4.70 13.95 14.94
C ALA A 86 5.59 14.45 16.09
N LYS A 87 5.98 15.73 16.05
CA LYS A 87 6.69 16.39 17.15
C LYS A 87 5.81 16.33 18.42
N GLY A 88 6.33 15.69 19.48
CA GLY A 88 5.62 15.49 20.76
C GLY A 88 5.13 14.06 20.97
N VAL A 89 5.12 13.21 19.95
CA VAL A 89 4.98 11.75 20.07
C VAL A 89 6.39 11.14 20.07
N VAL A 90 7.25 11.64 20.97
CA VAL A 90 8.38 10.84 21.45
C VAL A 90 7.79 9.99 22.57
N VAL A 91 6.98 9.00 22.19
CA VAL A 91 6.76 7.87 23.08
C VAL A 91 8.09 7.13 23.07
N ASP A 92 8.64 6.81 24.24
CA ASP A 92 9.78 5.90 24.44
C ASP A 92 9.47 4.52 23.82
N LEU A 93 9.33 4.46 22.50
CA LEU A 93 9.12 3.26 21.72
C LEU A 93 10.46 2.60 21.37
N GLU A 94 11.56 3.05 21.99
CA GLU A 94 12.93 2.67 21.63
C GLU A 94 13.13 2.73 20.10
N LEU A 95 12.57 3.77 19.46
CA LEU A 95 12.71 3.98 18.02
C LEU A 95 14.12 4.46 17.76
N ASP A 96 15.02 3.52 17.46
CA ASP A 96 16.43 3.69 17.05
C ASP A 96 16.90 5.15 17.07
N ASP A 97 17.47 5.53 18.21
CA ASP A 97 18.03 6.85 18.52
C ASP A 97 19.06 7.34 17.47
N GLU A 98 19.61 6.43 16.66
CA GLU A 98 20.58 6.75 15.62
C GLU A 98 19.98 7.42 14.36
N ILE A 99 18.72 7.13 14.01
CA ILE A 99 18.11 7.70 12.79
C ILE A 99 17.67 9.15 13.02
N TYR A 100 17.24 9.50 14.22
CA TYR A 100 16.76 10.85 14.55
C TYR A 100 17.88 11.87 14.86
N LYS A 101 19.10 11.42 15.16
CA LYS A 101 20.25 12.32 15.43
C LYS A 101 20.72 13.10 14.20
N ILE A 102 20.40 12.65 12.99
CA ILE A 102 20.87 13.27 11.74
C ILE A 102 20.17 14.62 11.46
N HIS A 103 19.00 14.89 12.04
CA HIS A 103 18.20 16.09 11.71
C HIS A 103 18.16 17.18 12.79
N HIS A 104 18.83 17.01 13.93
CA HIS A 104 18.88 18.02 14.99
C HIS A 104 20.27 18.62 15.26
N SER A 105 21.28 18.31 14.43
CA SER A 105 22.66 18.83 14.60
C SER A 105 22.98 20.08 13.75
N THR A 106 21.97 20.79 13.24
CA THR A 106 22.18 22.09 12.58
C THR A 106 21.22 23.12 13.13
N GLU A 107 21.55 23.65 14.30
CA GLU A 107 21.41 25.08 14.59
C GLU A 107 22.58 25.48 15.53
N PRO A 108 23.29 26.58 15.24
CA PRO A 108 24.43 27.06 16.03
C PRO A 108 24.03 27.70 17.36
#